data_AF-A0A4P7JH44-F1
#
_entry.id   AF-A0A4P7JH44-F1
#
_cell.length_a   1.000
_cell.length_b   1.000
_cell.length_c   1.000
_cell.angle_alpha   90.00
_cell.angle_beta   90.00
_cell.angle_gamma   90.00
#
_symmetry.space_group_name_H-M   'P 1'
#
loop_
_entity.id
_entity.type
_entity.pdbx_description
1 polymer ?
#
loop_
_entity_poly.entity_id
_entity_poly.type
_entity_poly.pdbx_seq_one_letter_code
_entity_poly.pdbx_strand_id
1 'polypeptide(L)'
;MRRFLALPFLLAACGSALPDLDAPLSDTARDASYPELVPLGPLLAGTDTLLPRDAEEEGRNLEARAASLRWRADRLRRMPLT
;
A
#
# COMPACT_ATOMS: atom_id res chain seq x y z
N MET A 1 0.32 31.05 -8.05
CA MET A 1 1.68 30.58 -7.68
C MET A 1 1.74 29.80 -6.37
N ARG A 2 1.04 30.19 -5.28
CA ARG A 2 1.06 29.48 -3.98
C ARG A 2 0.61 28.01 -4.01
N ARG A 3 -0.24 27.60 -4.97
CA ARG A 3 -0.73 26.21 -5.11
C ARG A 3 0.29 25.24 -5.72
N PHE A 4 1.30 25.73 -6.45
CA PHE A 4 2.32 24.87 -7.08
C PHE A 4 3.36 24.34 -6.08
N LEU A 5 3.56 25.04 -4.95
CA LEU A 5 4.55 24.68 -3.94
C LEU A 5 4.09 23.52 -3.03
N ALA A 6 2.79 23.23 -2.98
CA ALA A 6 2.23 22.20 -2.11
C ALA A 6 2.35 20.78 -2.68
N LEU A 7 2.43 20.65 -4.01
CA LEU A 7 2.46 19.37 -4.72
C LEU A 7 3.66 18.45 -4.37
N PRO A 8 4.91 18.93 -4.26
CA PRO A 8 6.03 18.07 -3.86
C PRO A 8 5.93 17.62 -2.39
N PHE A 9 5.32 18.43 -1.52
CA PHE A 9 5.14 18.10 -0.10
C PHE A 9 4.11 16.97 0.11
N LEU A 10 3.07 16.92 -0.73
CA LEU A 10 2.09 15.84 -0.74
C LEU A 10 2.68 14.50 -1.21
N LEU A 11 3.64 14.53 -2.15
CA LEU A 11 4.33 13.34 -2.65
C LEU A 11 5.32 12.77 -1.62
N ALA A 12 5.99 13.64 -0.85
CA ALA A 12 6.90 13.22 0.22
C ALA A 12 6.18 12.53 1.40
N ALA A 13 4.87 12.75 1.56
CA ALA A 13 4.07 12.10 2.61
C ALA A 13 3.58 10.68 2.23
N CYS A 14 3.74 10.25 0.98
CA CYS A 14 3.26 8.95 0.51
C CYS A 14 4.20 7.77 0.80
N GLY A 15 5.28 7.96 1.57
CA GLY A 15 6.11 6.86 2.02
C GLY A 15 6.84 7.20 3.31
N SER A 16 6.66 6.39 4.35
CA SER A 16 7.62 6.38 5.45
C SER A 16 8.97 5.90 4.91
N ALA A 17 10.07 6.35 5.52
CA ALA A 17 11.36 5.69 5.31
C ALA A 17 11.17 4.20 5.59
N LEU A 18 11.34 3.37 4.55
CA LEU A 18 11.23 1.92 4.71
C LEU A 18 12.36 1.51 5.68
N PRO A 19 12.06 0.83 6.79
CA PRO A 19 13.10 0.41 7.70
C PRO A 19 14.07 -0.51 6.95
N ASP A 20 15.36 -0.36 7.21
CA ASP A 20 16.37 -1.27 6.70
C ASP A 20 16.14 -2.65 7.33
N LEU A 21 15.71 -3.61 6.50
CA LEU A 21 15.36 -4.95 6.95
C LEU A 21 16.61 -5.82 7.19
N ASP A 22 17.74 -5.42 6.60
CA ASP A 22 19.04 -6.08 6.81
C ASP A 22 19.77 -5.49 8.02
N ALA A 23 19.23 -4.43 8.63
CA ALA A 23 19.80 -3.84 9.82
C ALA A 23 19.79 -4.84 10.99
N PRO A 24 20.88 -4.91 11.78
CA PRO A 24 20.92 -5.75 12.96
C PRO A 24 19.87 -5.30 13.98
N LEU A 25 19.27 -6.26 14.67
CA LEU A 25 18.36 -6.00 15.79
C LEU A 25 19.08 -5.14 16.85
N SER A 26 18.42 -4.06 17.29
CA SER A 26 18.88 -3.23 18.40
C SER A 26 19.05 -4.07 19.67
N ASP A 27 19.89 -3.62 20.61
CA ASP A 27 20.03 -4.27 21.91
C ASP A 27 18.67 -4.40 22.62
N THR A 28 17.84 -3.36 22.53
CA THR A 28 16.47 -3.35 23.06
C THR A 28 15.55 -4.40 22.44
N ALA A 29 15.69 -4.69 21.14
CA ALA A 29 14.89 -5.70 20.47
C ALA A 29 15.37 -7.12 20.79
N ARG A 30 16.66 -7.30 21.05
CA ARG A 30 17.25 -8.58 21.49
C ARG A 30 16.87 -8.94 22.92
N ASP A 31 16.80 -7.94 23.80
CA ASP A 31 16.44 -8.12 25.21
C ASP A 31 14.93 -8.13 25.46
N ALA A 32 14.12 -7.90 24.42
CA ALA A 32 12.66 -7.92 24.53
C ALA A 32 12.16 -9.32 24.89
N SER A 33 11.23 -9.40 25.83
CA SER A 33 10.55 -10.65 26.15
C SER A 33 9.73 -11.15 24.96
N TYR A 34 9.67 -12.46 24.80
CA TYR A 34 8.83 -13.07 23.77
C TYR A 34 7.35 -12.69 24.01
N PRO A 35 6.60 -12.30 22.97
CA PRO A 35 5.21 -11.90 23.13
C PRO A 35 4.33 -13.08 23.56
N GLU A 36 3.23 -12.77 24.24
CA GLU A 36 2.22 -13.77 24.56
C GLU A 36 1.57 -14.29 23.27
N LEU A 37 1.52 -15.62 23.14
CA LEU A 37 0.89 -16.26 21.99
C LEU A 37 -0.63 -16.26 22.15
N VAL A 38 -1.32 -15.51 21.28
CA VAL A 38 -2.78 -15.50 21.23
C VAL A 38 -3.29 -16.59 20.28
N PRO A 39 -4.29 -17.40 20.68
CA PRO A 39 -4.87 -18.41 19.80
C PRO A 39 -5.47 -17.80 18.53
N LEU A 40 -5.20 -18.42 17.38
CA LEU A 40 -5.70 -17.95 16.08
C LEU A 40 -7.22 -18.16 15.92
N GLY A 41 -7.80 -19.17 16.56
CA GLY A 41 -9.23 -19.53 16.40
C GLY A 41 -10.19 -18.35 16.62
N PRO A 42 -10.13 -17.64 17.76
CA PRO A 42 -10.95 -16.46 18.00
C PRO A 42 -10.73 -15.32 16.99
N LEU A 43 -9.49 -15.15 16.52
CA LEU A 43 -9.16 -14.12 15.54
C LEU A 43 -9.76 -14.45 14.16
N LEU A 44 -9.71 -15.72 13.75
CA LEU A 44 -10.27 -16.21 12.50
C LEU A 44 -11.81 -16.19 12.52
N ALA A 45 -12.44 -16.49 13.65
CA ALA A 45 -13.90 -16.40 13.79
C ALA A 45 -14.43 -14.97 13.52
N GLY A 46 -13.63 -13.94 13.82
CA GLY A 46 -13.96 -12.56 13.46
C GLY A 46 -13.82 -12.26 11.96
N THR A 47 -13.00 -13.01 11.22
CA THR A 47 -12.81 -12.78 9.79
C THR A 47 -14.00 -13.21 8.94
N ASP A 48 -14.81 -14.16 9.41
CA ASP A 48 -16.07 -14.55 8.75
C ASP A 48 -17.13 -13.43 8.80
N THR A 49 -16.94 -12.44 9.69
CA THR A 49 -17.80 -11.23 9.75
C THR A 49 -17.33 -10.11 8.83
N LEU A 50 -16.10 -10.22 8.28
CA LEU A 50 -15.68 -9.35 7.19
C LEU A 50 -16.51 -9.75 5.98
N LEU A 51 -17.42 -8.87 5.57
CA LEU A 51 -18.23 -9.10 4.38
C LEU A 51 -17.29 -9.52 3.25
N PRO A 52 -17.53 -10.68 2.60
CA PRO A 52 -16.73 -11.08 1.45
C PRO A 52 -16.70 -9.89 0.49
N ARG A 53 -15.51 -9.45 0.10
CA ARG A 53 -15.41 -8.42 -0.93
C ARG A 53 -16.24 -8.89 -2.11
N ASP A 54 -17.17 -8.04 -2.55
CA ASP A 54 -17.97 -8.35 -3.73
C ASP A 54 -17.01 -8.47 -4.91
N ALA A 55 -16.80 -9.72 -5.34
CA ALA A 55 -15.87 -10.04 -6.40
C ALA A 55 -16.26 -9.36 -7.73
N GLU A 56 -17.56 -9.13 -7.94
CA GLU A 56 -18.06 -8.45 -9.13
C GLU A 56 -17.78 -6.95 -9.07
N GLU A 57 -18.03 -6.30 -7.92
CA GLU A 57 -17.69 -4.89 -7.73
C GLU A 57 -16.18 -4.63 -7.84
N GLU A 58 -15.38 -5.45 -7.18
CA GLU A 58 -13.92 -5.34 -7.24
C GLU A 58 -13.40 -5.61 -8.66
N GLY A 59 -13.96 -6.60 -9.36
CA GLY A 59 -13.64 -6.87 -10.76
C GLY A 59 -13.87 -5.65 -11.65
N ARG A 60 -15.05 -5.03 -11.54
CA ARG A 60 -15.39 -3.81 -12.30
C ARG A 60 -14.45 -2.65 -11.99
N ASN A 61 -14.07 -2.48 -10.72
CA ASN A 61 -13.12 -1.42 -10.31
C ASN A 61 -11.73 -1.65 -10.92
N LEU A 62 -11.23 -2.89 -10.86
CA LEU A 62 -9.93 -3.25 -11.43
C LEU A 62 -9.90 -3.08 -12.95
N GLU A 63 -10.96 -3.46 -13.66
CA GLU A 63 -11.08 -3.26 -15.10
C GLU A 63 -11.06 -1.78 -15.50
N ALA A 64 -11.82 -0.94 -14.78
CA ALA A 64 -11.83 0.50 -15.01
C ALA A 64 -10.44 1.13 -14.79
N ARG A 65 -9.75 0.71 -13.72
CA ARG A 65 -8.37 1.15 -13.44
C ARG A 65 -7.40 0.69 -14.52
N ALA A 66 -7.49 -0.56 -14.97
CA ALA A 66 -6.66 -1.09 -16.03
C ALA A 66 -6.87 -0.33 -17.35
N ALA A 67 -8.12 -0.02 -17.71
CA ALA A 67 -8.44 0.78 -18.89
C ALA A 67 -7.81 2.19 -18.82
N SER A 68 -7.94 2.88 -17.67
CA SER A 68 -7.33 4.18 -17.44
C SER A 68 -5.80 4.14 -17.58
N LEU A 69 -5.15 3.14 -16.99
CA LEU A 69 -3.69 2.95 -17.08
C LEU A 69 -3.23 2.69 -18.51
N ARG A 70 -3.93 1.85 -19.27
CA ARG A 70 -3.64 1.58 -20.68
C ARG A 70 -3.71 2.87 -21.52
N TRP A 71 -4.76 3.66 -21.34
CA TRP A 71 -4.90 4.95 -22.03
C TRP A 71 -3.77 5.94 -21.67
N ARG A 72 -3.37 6.00 -20.39
CA ARG A 72 -2.24 6.83 -19.94
C ARG A 72 -0.92 6.36 -20.55
N ALA A 73 -0.70 5.04 -20.59
CA ALA A 73 0.49 4.46 -21.19
C ALA A 73 0.57 4.78 -22.69
N ASP A 74 -0.55 4.69 -23.43
CA ASP A 74 -0.58 5.04 -24.85
C ASP A 74 -0.29 6.53 -25.08
N ARG A 75 -0.75 7.40 -24.19
CA ARG A 75 -0.38 8.81 -24.24
C ARG A 75 1.13 9.00 -24.02
N LEU A 76 1.70 8.36 -23.01
CA LEU A 76 3.14 8.46 -22.71
C LEU A 76 3.99 7.93 -23.85
N ARG A 77 3.62 6.81 -24.48
CA ARG A 77 4.32 6.24 -25.64
C ARG A 77 4.34 7.18 -26.84
N ARG A 78 3.33 8.04 -26.98
CA ARG A 78 3.24 9.06 -28.04
C ARG A 78 3.93 10.37 -27.69
N MET A 79 4.44 10.53 -26.47
CA MET A 79 5.23 11.71 -26.12
C MET A 79 6.62 11.59 -26.75
N PRO A 80 7.09 12.61 -27.48
CA PRO A 80 8.46 12.63 -27.96
C PRO A 80 9.40 12.72 -26.75
N LEU A 81 10.43 11.87 -26.75
CA LEU A 81 11.55 11.97 -25.82
C LEU A 81 12.44 13.11 -26.31
N THR A 82 12.06 14.34 -25.98
CA THR A 82 12.89 15.54 -26.19
C THR A 82 13.89 15.71 -25.07
#